data_AF-A0A0G3H1K3-F1
#
_entry.id   AF-A0A0G3H1K3-F1
#
_cell.length_a   1.000
_cell.length_b   1.000
_cell.length_c   1.000
_cell.angle_alpha   90.00
_cell.angle_beta   90.00
_cell.angle_gamma   90.00
#
_symmetry.space_group_name_H-M   'P 1'
#
loop_
_entity.id
_entity.type
_entity.pdbx_description
1 polymer ?
#
loop_
_entity_poly.entity_id
_entity_poly.type
_entity_poly.pdbx_seq_one_letter_code
_entity_poly.pdbx_strand_id
1 'polypeptide(L)'
;MFSHNPNVTLPKSLTTAIYVAKETFNQHGGKSPYQYLSTEAKEELRQFLYRRQYGLCAYCECSLGDSETINRTTKIEHFHPQSSADLTPDCMTRLDLKREQDTTLLIDNLLLVCAGNKTKGSELHCDSSKADIDICSVFLNPNLNRSFDSFWCT
;
A
#
# COMPACT_ATOMS: atom_id res chain seq x y z
N MET A 1 7.94 -0.21 14.28
CA MET A 1 7.79 1.24 14.59
C MET A 1 7.91 2.00 13.27
N PHE A 2 6.83 2.10 12.50
CA PHE A 2 6.85 2.73 11.18
C PHE A 2 6.55 4.23 11.31
N SER A 3 7.56 5.06 11.08
CA SER A 3 7.38 6.46 10.72
C SER A 3 7.35 6.56 9.20
N HIS A 4 6.55 7.45 8.64
CA HIS A 4 6.59 7.80 7.21
C HIS A 4 7.92 8.48 6.86
N ASN A 5 8.36 8.39 5.59
CA ASN A 5 9.38 9.27 5.03
C ASN A 5 8.73 10.53 4.42
N PRO A 6 8.56 11.63 5.19
CA PRO A 6 7.87 12.85 4.73
C PRO A 6 8.52 13.51 3.51
N ASN A 7 9.73 13.08 3.14
CA ASN A 7 10.47 13.65 2.01
C ASN A 7 10.13 12.97 0.67
N VAL A 8 9.32 11.91 0.65
CA VAL A 8 8.98 11.19 -0.59
C VAL A 8 7.66 11.70 -1.16
N THR A 9 7.77 12.61 -2.12
CA THR A 9 6.61 13.14 -2.85
C THR A 9 6.18 12.20 -3.98
N LEU A 10 4.88 12.08 -4.21
CA LEU A 10 4.34 11.28 -5.31
C LEU A 10 4.77 11.90 -6.66
N PRO A 11 5.42 11.14 -7.55
CA PRO A 11 5.82 11.65 -8.87
C PRO A 11 4.61 12.11 -9.69
N LYS A 12 4.75 13.21 -10.44
CA LYS A 12 3.68 13.73 -11.31
C LYS A 12 3.24 12.74 -12.39
N SER A 13 4.19 11.96 -12.91
CA SER A 13 3.97 10.83 -13.82
C SER A 13 3.00 9.83 -13.20
N LEU A 14 3.30 9.37 -11.98
CA LEU A 14 2.48 8.42 -11.25
C LEU A 14 1.11 8.99 -10.87
N THR A 15 1.03 10.25 -10.44
CA THR A 15 -0.25 10.93 -10.17
C THR A 15 -1.15 10.94 -11.41
N THR A 16 -0.59 11.28 -12.56
CA THR A 16 -1.31 11.28 -13.84
C THR A 16 -1.78 9.87 -14.20
N ALA A 17 -0.91 8.87 -14.06
CA ALA A 17 -1.23 7.48 -14.35
C ALA A 17 -2.37 6.96 -13.46
N ILE A 18 -2.36 7.27 -12.17
CA ILE A 18 -3.44 6.90 -11.24
C ILE A 18 -4.76 7.56 -11.65
N TYR A 19 -4.74 8.84 -12.00
CA TYR A 19 -5.94 9.54 -12.46
C TYR A 19 -6.51 8.89 -13.72
N VAL A 20 -5.69 8.66 -14.74
CA VAL A 20 -6.12 8.03 -15.99
C VAL A 20 -6.67 6.61 -15.74
N ALA A 21 -6.03 5.84 -14.87
CA ALA A 21 -6.49 4.50 -14.52
C ALA A 21 -7.86 4.51 -13.83
N LYS A 22 -8.12 5.48 -12.94
CA LYS A 22 -9.43 5.67 -12.30
C LYS A 22 -10.51 6.06 -13.31
N GLU A 23 -10.23 7.03 -14.19
CA GLU A 23 -11.18 7.44 -15.22
C GLU A 23 -11.52 6.30 -16.20
N THR A 24 -10.50 5.55 -16.62
CA THR A 24 -10.68 4.39 -17.50
C THR A 24 -11.54 3.32 -16.84
N PHE A 25 -11.34 3.07 -15.55
CA PHE A 25 -12.17 2.16 -14.78
C PHE A 25 -13.61 2.65 -14.64
N ASN A 26 -13.83 3.96 -14.42
CA ASN A 26 -15.17 4.53 -14.35
C ASN A 26 -15.93 4.40 -15.68
N GLN A 27 -15.22 4.41 -16.82
CA GLN A 27 -15.82 4.27 -18.15
C GLN A 27 -16.07 2.82 -18.56
N HIS A 28 -15.17 1.90 -18.19
CA HIS A 28 -15.15 0.53 -18.72
C HIS A 28 -15.39 -0.57 -17.68
N GLY A 29 -15.40 -0.24 -16.38
CA GLY A 29 -15.55 -1.19 -15.28
C GLY A 29 -14.35 -2.12 -15.11
N GLY A 30 -14.59 -3.34 -14.63
CA GLY A 30 -13.58 -4.39 -14.48
C GLY A 30 -13.24 -4.72 -13.03
N LYS A 31 -12.10 -5.39 -12.79
CA LYS A 31 -11.78 -5.91 -11.45
C LYS A 31 -11.23 -4.84 -10.52
N SER A 32 -10.44 -3.89 -11.04
CA SER A 32 -9.80 -2.84 -10.24
C SER A 32 -9.23 -1.75 -11.17
N PRO A 33 -9.27 -0.46 -10.78
CA PRO A 33 -8.50 0.59 -11.46
C PRO A 33 -7.02 0.24 -11.64
N TYR A 34 -6.42 -0.53 -10.72
CA TYR A 34 -5.03 -0.96 -10.81
C TYR A 34 -4.70 -1.71 -12.11
N GLN A 35 -5.68 -2.42 -12.70
CA GLN A 35 -5.46 -3.16 -13.94
C GLN A 35 -5.10 -2.23 -15.12
N TYR A 36 -5.59 -0.99 -15.08
CA TYR A 36 -5.40 0.02 -16.12
C TYR A 36 -4.08 0.80 -15.98
N LEU A 37 -3.32 0.60 -14.91
CA LEU A 37 -1.95 1.14 -14.83
C LEU A 37 -1.04 0.41 -15.83
N SER A 38 -0.23 1.17 -16.56
CA SER A 38 0.82 0.60 -17.42
C SER A 38 1.86 -0.17 -16.61
N THR A 39 2.68 -0.97 -17.28
CA THR A 39 3.79 -1.67 -16.62
C THR A 39 4.73 -0.69 -15.94
N GLU A 40 5.09 0.39 -16.62
CA GLU A 40 5.98 1.45 -16.13
C GLU A 40 5.38 2.14 -14.91
N ALA A 41 4.08 2.48 -14.94
CA ALA A 41 3.40 3.09 -13.80
C ALA A 41 3.34 2.13 -12.59
N LYS A 42 3.14 0.83 -12.82
CA LYS A 42 3.18 -0.19 -11.76
C LYS A 42 4.58 -0.34 -11.16
N GLU A 43 5.63 -0.21 -11.96
CA GLU A 43 7.02 -0.23 -11.48
C GLU A 43 7.37 1.05 -10.69
N GLU A 44 6.99 2.22 -11.21
CA GLU A 44 7.16 3.49 -10.52
C GLU A 44 6.42 3.52 -9.17
N LEU A 45 5.21 2.94 -9.13
CA LEU A 45 4.45 2.76 -7.89
C LEU A 45 5.17 1.88 -6.87
N ARG A 46 5.75 0.75 -7.29
CA ARG A 46 6.55 -0.11 -6.39
C ARG A 46 7.76 0.63 -5.85
N GLN A 47 8.48 1.34 -6.70
CA GLN A 47 9.64 2.14 -6.30
C GLN A 47 9.26 3.25 -5.32
N PHE A 48 8.12 3.90 -5.55
CA PHE A 48 7.59 4.90 -4.64
C PHE A 48 7.26 4.31 -3.27
N LEU A 49 6.52 3.20 -3.23
CA LEU A 49 6.15 2.52 -1.98
C LEU A 49 7.38 1.96 -1.24
N TYR A 50 8.37 1.44 -1.97
CA TYR A 50 9.64 0.98 -1.40
C TYR A 50 10.34 2.11 -0.65
N ARG A 51 10.48 3.29 -1.27
CA ARG A 51 11.08 4.46 -0.61
C ARG A 51 10.23 4.94 0.57
N ARG A 52 8.91 4.93 0.41
CA ARG A 52 7.95 5.37 1.45
C ARG A 52 8.01 4.47 2.68
N GLN A 53 8.24 3.17 2.50
CA GLN A 53 8.32 2.15 3.55
C GLN A 53 9.75 1.80 3.97
N TYR A 54 10.75 2.63 3.65
CA TYR A 54 12.17 2.41 4.00
C TYR A 54 12.74 1.08 3.53
N GLY A 55 12.23 0.54 2.41
CA GLY A 55 12.64 -0.74 1.87
C GLY A 55 12.22 -1.96 2.71
N LEU A 56 11.24 -1.80 3.59
CA LEU A 56 10.72 -2.87 4.45
C LEU A 56 9.35 -3.36 3.95
N CYS A 57 9.12 -4.66 4.12
CA CYS A 57 7.81 -5.27 3.94
C CYS A 57 6.82 -4.69 4.95
N ALA A 58 5.63 -4.29 4.50
CA ALA A 58 4.61 -3.75 5.39
C ALA A 58 4.22 -4.73 6.51
N TYR A 59 4.11 -6.04 6.24
CA TYR A 59 3.63 -6.99 7.24
C TYR A 59 4.71 -7.53 8.17
N CYS A 60 5.84 -8.01 7.63
CA CYS A 60 6.85 -8.69 8.43
C CYS A 60 8.03 -7.79 8.85
N GLU A 61 8.01 -6.53 8.43
CA GLU A 61 9.09 -5.54 8.65
C GLU A 61 10.48 -5.98 8.14
N CYS A 62 10.57 -7.09 7.40
CA CYS A 62 11.83 -7.57 6.85
C CYS A 62 12.25 -6.72 5.65
N SER A 63 13.57 -6.60 5.44
CA SER A 63 14.13 -5.96 4.24
C SER A 63 13.62 -6.63 2.96
N LEU A 64 13.26 -5.82 1.98
CA LEU A 64 12.84 -6.26 0.65
C LEU A 64 14.03 -6.45 -0.32
N GLY A 65 15.26 -6.28 0.17
CA GLY A 65 16.48 -6.35 -0.64
C GLY A 65 16.71 -5.08 -1.45
N ASP A 66 17.43 -5.20 -2.56
CA ASP A 66 17.87 -4.06 -3.36
C ASP A 66 16.74 -3.49 -4.22
N SER A 67 16.68 -2.15 -4.30
CA SER A 67 15.68 -1.41 -5.08
C SER A 67 15.60 -1.82 -6.55
N GLU A 68 16.68 -2.33 -7.14
CA GLU A 68 16.69 -2.80 -8.54
C GLU A 68 15.90 -4.09 -8.75
N THR A 69 15.70 -4.88 -7.69
CA THR A 69 15.10 -6.22 -7.76
C THR A 69 13.66 -6.27 -7.27
N ILE A 70 13.18 -5.20 -6.62
CA ILE A 70 11.87 -5.18 -5.93
C ILE A 70 10.70 -5.51 -6.85
N ASN A 71 10.77 -5.14 -8.12
CA ASN A 71 9.68 -5.38 -9.08
C ASN A 71 9.39 -6.88 -9.28
N ARG A 72 10.36 -7.76 -8.97
CA ARG A 72 10.27 -9.21 -9.12
C ARG A 72 10.03 -9.95 -7.79
N THR A 73 10.34 -9.31 -6.67
CA THR A 73 10.36 -9.94 -5.33
C THR A 73 9.25 -9.45 -4.41
N THR A 74 8.44 -8.48 -4.87
CA THR A 74 7.40 -7.83 -4.06
C THR A 74 6.01 -7.87 -4.71
N LYS A 75 5.00 -7.64 -3.88
CA LYS A 75 3.60 -7.46 -4.29
C LYS A 75 3.08 -6.14 -3.75
N ILE A 76 2.04 -5.62 -4.40
CA ILE A 76 1.24 -4.51 -3.88
C ILE A 76 -0.05 -5.09 -3.35
N GLU A 77 -0.38 -4.77 -2.10
CA GLU A 77 -1.63 -5.15 -1.45
C GLU A 77 -2.40 -3.93 -0.96
N HIS A 78 -3.70 -4.11 -0.73
CA HIS A 78 -4.55 -3.09 -0.15
C HIS A 78 -4.62 -3.22 1.38
N PHE A 79 -4.40 -2.12 2.10
CA PHE A 79 -4.55 -2.07 3.56
C PHE A 79 -6.01 -2.37 3.94
N HIS A 80 -6.95 -1.58 3.43
CA HIS A 80 -8.37 -1.87 3.44
C HIS A 80 -8.74 -2.70 2.19
N PRO A 81 -9.33 -3.90 2.32
CA PRO A 81 -9.64 -4.78 1.19
C PRO A 81 -10.51 -4.10 0.12
N GLN A 82 -10.19 -4.33 -1.15
CA GLN A 82 -10.99 -3.80 -2.26
C GLN A 82 -12.41 -4.40 -2.34
N SER A 83 -12.60 -5.62 -1.85
CA SER A 83 -13.89 -6.32 -1.84
C SER A 83 -14.79 -5.95 -0.67
N SER A 84 -14.29 -5.18 0.30
CA SER A 84 -15.09 -4.72 1.43
C SER A 84 -15.96 -3.54 0.99
N ALA A 85 -17.26 -3.62 1.27
CA ALA A 85 -18.21 -2.57 0.89
C ALA A 85 -18.12 -1.33 1.78
N ASP A 86 -17.76 -1.52 3.05
CA ASP A 86 -17.83 -0.46 4.07
C ASP A 86 -16.45 -0.11 4.64
N LEU A 87 -16.16 1.19 4.71
CA LEU A 87 -15.01 1.72 5.44
C LEU A 87 -15.39 1.85 6.92
N THR A 88 -14.76 1.05 7.78
CA THR A 88 -14.94 1.22 9.22
C THR A 88 -14.30 2.55 9.70
N PRO A 89 -14.76 3.13 10.84
CA PRO A 89 -14.12 4.30 11.42
C PRO A 89 -12.61 4.11 11.69
N ASP A 90 -12.21 2.88 12.04
CA ASP A 90 -10.81 2.49 12.18
C ASP A 90 -10.09 2.57 10.84
N CYS A 91 -10.67 2.06 9.75
CA CYS A 91 -10.07 2.19 8.42
C CYS A 91 -9.95 3.65 7.97
N MET A 92 -10.98 4.46 8.19
CA MET A 92 -10.91 5.89 7.87
C MET A 92 -9.78 6.57 8.62
N THR A 93 -9.65 6.30 9.92
CA THR A 93 -8.55 6.81 10.75
C THR A 93 -7.20 6.30 10.24
N ARG A 94 -7.12 5.02 9.85
CA ARG A 94 -5.90 4.36 9.37
C ARG A 94 -5.57 4.64 7.90
N LEU A 95 -6.37 5.46 7.23
CA LEU A 95 -6.16 5.95 5.87
C LEU A 95 -6.17 7.50 5.79
N ASP A 96 -6.25 8.18 6.94
CA ASP A 96 -6.40 9.65 7.06
C ASP A 96 -7.57 10.20 6.21
N LEU A 97 -8.67 9.47 6.21
CA LEU A 97 -9.88 9.85 5.48
C LEU A 97 -10.80 10.67 6.38
N LYS A 98 -11.09 11.90 5.95
CA LYS A 98 -12.09 12.77 6.61
C LYS A 98 -13.52 12.39 6.24
N ARG A 99 -13.71 11.64 5.16
CA ARG A 99 -14.99 11.16 4.63
C ARG A 99 -14.76 9.93 3.78
N GLU A 100 -15.80 9.12 3.61
CA GLU A 100 -15.77 7.97 2.71
C GLU A 100 -15.50 8.40 1.26
N GLN A 101 -14.63 7.65 0.59
CA GLN A 101 -14.25 7.84 -0.81
C GLN A 101 -13.65 6.56 -1.37
N ASP A 102 -13.49 6.47 -2.70
CA ASP A 102 -12.78 5.36 -3.33
C ASP A 102 -11.29 5.32 -2.91
N THR A 103 -10.93 4.26 -2.19
CA THR A 103 -9.58 4.00 -1.67
C THR A 103 -8.77 3.06 -2.56
N THR A 104 -9.32 2.56 -3.67
CA THR A 104 -8.73 1.44 -4.43
C THR A 104 -7.34 1.76 -5.02
N LEU A 105 -7.10 3.01 -5.39
CA LEU A 105 -5.78 3.52 -5.79
C LEU A 105 -5.37 4.73 -4.95
N LEU A 106 -5.83 4.80 -3.71
CA LEU A 106 -5.30 5.76 -2.75
C LEU A 106 -3.94 5.24 -2.29
N ILE A 107 -2.89 6.06 -2.41
CA ILE A 107 -1.52 5.67 -2.04
C ILE A 107 -1.44 5.16 -0.61
N ASP A 108 -2.12 5.80 0.33
CA ASP A 108 -2.13 5.38 1.73
C ASP A 108 -2.86 4.03 1.92
N ASN A 109 -3.70 3.61 0.97
CA ASN A 109 -4.32 2.29 0.99
C ASN A 109 -3.46 1.20 0.32
N LEU A 110 -2.31 1.53 -0.27
CA LEU A 110 -1.46 0.57 -0.97
C LEU A 110 -0.23 0.25 -0.14
N LEU A 111 0.11 -1.03 0.01
CA LEU A 111 1.24 -1.54 0.77
C LEU A 111 2.18 -2.33 -0.15
N LEU A 112 3.49 -2.12 -0.01
CA LEU A 112 4.50 -3.00 -0.60
C LEU A 112 4.84 -4.12 0.37
N VAL A 113 4.70 -5.36 -0.08
CA VAL A 113 4.94 -6.55 0.75
C VAL A 113 5.87 -7.54 0.05
N CYS A 114 6.51 -8.41 0.83
CA CYS A 114 7.25 -9.54 0.28
C CYS A 114 6.35 -10.43 -0.57
N ALA A 115 6.89 -11.07 -1.61
CA ALA A 115 6.19 -12.12 -2.35
C ALA A 115 6.03 -13.44 -1.54
N GLY A 116 6.15 -13.38 -0.21
CA GLY A 116 6.29 -14.54 0.66
C GLY A 116 7.73 -15.08 0.68
N ASN A 117 8.17 -15.57 1.83
CA ASN A 117 9.51 -16.13 2.00
C ASN A 117 9.53 -17.55 1.41
N LYS A 118 9.55 -17.69 0.08
CA LYS A 118 9.45 -18.98 -0.65
C LYS A 118 10.51 -20.02 -0.25
N THR A 119 11.55 -19.61 0.47
CA THR A 119 12.65 -20.44 0.98
C THR A 119 12.39 -21.07 2.37
N LYS A 120 11.34 -20.67 3.09
CA LYS A 120 10.90 -21.32 4.34
C LYS A 120 9.57 -22.03 4.10
N GLY A 121 9.62 -23.35 3.96
CA GLY A 121 8.46 -24.18 3.61
C GLY A 121 7.24 -23.97 4.51
N SER A 122 6.05 -24.14 3.91
CA SER A 122 4.69 -24.28 4.47
C SER A 122 4.19 -23.39 5.63
N GLU A 123 5.00 -22.53 6.22
CA GLU A 123 4.58 -21.63 7.28
C GLU A 123 4.02 -20.31 6.72
N LEU A 124 2.89 -19.90 7.30
CA LEU A 124 2.08 -18.71 6.98
C LEU A 124 2.90 -17.57 6.35
N HIS A 125 2.65 -17.34 5.07
CA HIS A 125 3.30 -16.29 4.31
C HIS A 125 2.71 -14.92 4.68
N CYS A 126 3.53 -13.86 4.63
CA CYS A 126 3.10 -12.46 4.76
C CYS A 126 1.87 -12.18 3.88
N ASP A 127 1.93 -12.67 2.63
CA ASP A 127 0.92 -12.55 1.57
C ASP A 127 -0.35 -13.41 1.79
N SER A 128 -0.26 -14.53 2.51
CA SER A 128 -1.41 -15.46 2.65
C SER A 128 -2.23 -15.24 3.91
N SER A 129 -1.76 -14.40 4.83
CA SER A 129 -2.36 -14.25 6.16
C SER A 129 -3.47 -13.20 6.22
N LYS A 130 -3.57 -12.31 5.23
CA LYS A 130 -4.57 -11.22 5.22
C LYS A 130 -5.80 -11.54 4.37
N ALA A 131 -5.65 -11.95 3.11
CA ALA A 131 -6.78 -12.11 2.19
C ALA A 131 -7.77 -10.92 2.25
N ASP A 132 -9.05 -11.18 2.53
CA ASP A 132 -10.13 -10.21 2.69
C ASP A 132 -10.30 -9.69 4.14
N ILE A 133 -9.40 -10.07 5.05
CA ILE A 133 -9.46 -9.65 6.45
C ILE A 133 -9.19 -8.14 6.53
N ASP A 134 -10.12 -7.43 7.18
CA ASP A 134 -9.93 -6.06 7.61
C ASP A 134 -8.95 -6.03 8.79
N ILE A 135 -7.77 -5.44 8.57
CA ILE A 135 -6.72 -5.31 9.58
C ILE A 135 -6.69 -3.91 10.21
N CYS A 136 -7.61 -3.02 9.86
CA CYS A 136 -7.60 -1.63 10.29
C CYS A 136 -7.61 -1.47 11.82
N SER A 137 -8.28 -2.36 12.55
CA SER A 137 -8.39 -2.31 14.01
C SER A 137 -7.10 -2.75 14.72
N VAL A 138 -6.32 -3.65 14.13
CA VAL A 138 -5.16 -4.31 14.78
C VAL A 138 -3.81 -3.96 14.17
N PHE A 139 -3.78 -3.35 12.98
CA PHE A 139 -2.55 -3.07 12.24
C PHE A 139 -2.42 -1.56 11.94
N LEU A 140 -1.28 -0.98 12.30
CA LEU A 140 -0.99 0.42 11.97
C LEU A 140 -0.56 0.49 10.50
N ASN A 141 -1.17 1.37 9.73
CA ASN A 141 -0.79 1.58 8.35
C ASN A 141 0.62 2.21 8.28
N PRO A 142 1.62 1.53 7.68
CA PRO A 142 2.97 2.08 7.56
C PRO A 142 3.07 3.23 6.54
N ASN A 143 2.09 3.37 5.65
CA ASN A 143 2.05 4.45 4.66
C ASN A 143 1.31 5.70 5.13
N LEU A 144 0.69 5.67 6.31
CA LEU A 144 0.03 6.82 6.92
C LEU A 144 1.03 7.89 7.35
N ASN A 145 0.68 9.15 7.11
CA ASN A 145 1.40 10.30 7.63
C ASN A 145 1.18 10.42 9.15
N ARG A 146 2.05 9.79 9.94
CA ARG A 146 2.20 10.18 11.34
C ARG A 146 3.26 11.26 11.40
N SER A 147 2.84 12.52 11.36
CA SER A 147 3.57 13.53 12.11
C SER A 147 3.54 13.05 13.56
N PHE A 148 4.66 12.52 14.04
CA PHE A 148 4.89 12.38 15.47
C PHE A 148 4.92 13.81 16.00
N ASP A 149 3.74 14.36 16.32
CA ASP A 149 3.68 15.43 17.28
C ASP A 149 4.31 14.87 18.55
N SER A 150 5.42 15.50 18.90
CA SER A 150 6.38 15.18 19.94
C SER A 150 5.74 15.09 21.32
N PHE A 151 5.00 14.02 21.61
CA PHE A 151 4.35 13.83 22.91
C PHE A 151 4.80 12.60 23.70
N TRP A 152 5.81 11.87 23.21
CA TRP A 152 6.38 10.72 23.93
C TRP A 152 7.91 10.75 23.93
N CYS A 153 8.45 11.83 24.51
CA CYS A 153 9.76 11.84 25.16
C CYS A 153 9.62 12.68 26.45
N THR A 154 9.09 12.04 27.50
CA THR A 154 9.29 12.45 28.90
C THR A 154 9.57 11.20 29.70
#